data_AF-A0A699YYQ8-F1
#
_entry.id   AF-A0A699YYQ8-F1
#
_cell.length_a   1.000
_cell.length_b   1.000
_cell.length_c   1.000
_cell.angle_alpha   90.00
_cell.angle_beta   90.00
_cell.angle_gamma   90.00
#
_symmetry.space_group_name_H-M   'P 1'
#
loop_
_entity.id
_entity.type
_entity.pdbx_description
1 polymer ?
#
loop_
_entity_poly.entity_id
_entity_poly.type
_entity_poly.pdbx_seq_one_letter_code
_entity_poly.pdbx_strand_id
1 'polypeptide(L)' 'MLTDESRLGKAEAHLVPDVCLYLQATAVLPDKKVVQARSDDGVMFEVAYDKLVVATGSQGSTFGIPGVFQHTHFLRDVHQ' A
#
# COMPACT_ATOMS: atom_id res chain seq x y z
N MET A 1 19.36 -21.14 -13.20
CA MET A 1 18.80 -20.20 -14.21
C MET A 1 17.60 -20.85 -14.85
N LEU A 2 16.41 -20.64 -14.30
CA LEU A 2 15.11 -20.80 -14.95
C LEU A 2 14.19 -19.89 -14.11
N THR A 3 13.55 -18.95 -14.77
CA THR A 3 12.91 -17.75 -14.23
C THR A 3 11.59 -18.04 -13.52
N ASP A 4 11.50 -17.65 -12.24
CA ASP A 4 10.29 -17.67 -11.41
C ASP A 4 9.39 -16.48 -11.78
N GLU A 5 8.87 -16.45 -13.01
CA GLU A 5 7.93 -15.41 -13.47
C GLU A 5 6.47 -15.88 -13.51
N SER A 6 6.17 -17.02 -12.88
CA SER A 6 4.85 -17.67 -12.98
C SER A 6 3.92 -17.44 -11.79
N ARG A 7 4.31 -16.62 -10.80
CA ARG A 7 3.50 -16.31 -9.60
C ARG A 7 2.99 -14.89 -9.51
N LEU A 8 3.21 -14.06 -10.53
CA LEU A 8 2.52 -12.79 -10.64
C LEU A 8 1.09 -13.06 -11.12
N GLY A 9 0.28 -13.65 -10.23
CA GLY A 9 -1.15 -13.73 -10.42
C GLY A 9 -1.64 -12.31 -10.62
N LYS A 10 -2.06 -11.99 -11.85
CA LYS A 10 -3.03 -10.93 -12.07
C LYS A 10 -4.29 -11.34 -11.32
N ALA A 11 -4.33 -11.07 -10.03
CA ALA A 11 -5.59 -10.90 -9.34
C ALA A 11 -6.17 -9.61 -9.94
N GLU A 12 -6.89 -9.75 -11.06
CA GLU A 12 -7.83 -8.71 -11.44
C GLU A 12 -8.73 -8.54 -10.24
N ALA A 13 -8.58 -7.39 -9.56
CA ALA A 13 -9.54 -6.94 -8.59
C ALA A 13 -10.81 -6.65 -9.40
N HIS A 14 -11.58 -7.70 -9.71
CA HIS A 14 -12.99 -7.54 -10.00
C HIS A 14 -13.58 -7.02 -8.69
N LEU A 15 -13.55 -5.69 -8.57
CA LEU A 15 -14.07 -4.92 -7.45
C LEU A 15 -15.56 -5.21 -7.43
N VAL A 16 -15.92 -6.30 -6.75
CA VAL A 16 -17.31 -6.61 -6.42
C VAL A 16 -17.79 -5.40 -5.63
N PRO A 17 -18.84 -4.69 -6.09
CA PRO A 17 -19.17 -3.36 -5.61
C PRO A 17 -19.53 -3.27 -4.11
N ASP A 18 -19.62 -4.40 -3.41
CA ASP A 18 -20.08 -4.51 -2.02
C ASP A 18 -19.03 -5.07 -1.04
N VAL A 19 -17.78 -5.34 -1.46
CA VAL A 19 -16.73 -5.83 -0.55
C VAL A 19 -15.67 -4.75 -0.33
N CYS A 20 -15.69 -4.12 0.84
CA CYS A 20 -14.65 -3.20 1.27
C CYS A 20 -13.41 -4.00 1.70
N LEU A 21 -12.45 -4.16 0.79
CA LEU A 21 -11.16 -4.77 1.10
C LEU A 21 -10.25 -3.71 1.74
N TYR A 22 -9.72 -4.01 2.92
CA TYR A 22 -8.63 -3.23 3.51
C TYR A 22 -7.34 -3.56 2.76
N LEU A 23 -6.85 -2.60 1.99
CA LEU A 23 -5.63 -2.72 1.20
C LEU A 23 -4.71 -1.53 1.50
N GLN A 24 -3.41 -1.79 1.56
CA GLN A 24 -2.39 -0.74 1.61
C GLN A 24 -1.90 -0.43 0.20
N ALA A 25 -2.01 0.83 -0.23
CA ALA A 25 -1.43 1.27 -1.49
C ALA A 25 0.11 1.25 -1.40
N THR A 26 0.77 0.52 -2.29
CA THR A 26 2.23 0.38 -2.32
C THR A 26 2.88 1.24 -3.39
N ALA A 27 2.21 1.48 -4.52
CA ALA A 27 2.72 2.32 -5.59
C ALA A 27 1.59 2.92 -6.43
N VAL A 28 1.78 4.16 -6.90
CA VAL A 28 0.94 4.78 -7.93
C VAL A 28 1.67 4.69 -9.26
N LEU A 29 1.01 4.18 -10.30
CA LEU A 29 1.52 4.10 -11.68
C LEU A 29 0.72 5.08 -12.56
N PRO A 30 1.13 6.35 -12.66
CA PRO A 30 0.32 7.40 -13.29
C PRO A 30 0.06 7.17 -14.78
N ASP A 31 1.07 6.67 -15.50
CA ASP A 31 0.98 6.42 -16.95
C ASP A 31 -0.07 5.36 -17.29
N LYS A 32 -0.25 4.37 -16.40
CA LYS A 32 -1.23 3.29 -16.55
C LYS A 32 -2.57 3.63 -15.88
N LYS A 33 -2.63 4.73 -15.12
CA LYS A 33 -3.74 5.07 -14.22
C LYS A 33 -4.14 3.91 -13.30
N VAL A 34 -3.14 3.30 -12.66
CA VAL A 34 -3.30 2.16 -11.76
C VAL A 34 -2.61 2.43 -10.44
N VAL A 35 -3.21 2.00 -9.32
CA VAL A 35 -2.57 1.90 -8.02
C VAL A 35 -2.30 0.43 -7.73
N GLN A 36 -1.06 0.10 -7.39
CA GLN A 36 -0.72 -1.21 -6.81
C GLN A 36 -1.02 -1.17 -5.32
N ALA A 37 -1.72 -2.19 -4.84
CA ALA A 37 -2.09 -2.32 -3.44
C ALA A 37 -1.83 -3.74 -2.93
N ARG A 38 -1.68 -3.89 -1.62
CA ARG A 38 -1.41 -5.15 -0.95
C ARG A 38 -2.39 -5.37 0.20
N SER A 39 -2.90 -6.58 0.34
CA SER A 39 -3.69 -7.00 1.50
C SER A 39 -2.79 -7.46 2.66
N ASP A 40 -3.38 -7.62 3.84
CA ASP A 40 -2.64 -8.05 5.04
C ASP A 40 -2.05 -9.46 4.92
N ASP A 41 -2.66 -10.34 4.13
CA ASP A 41 -2.17 -11.68 3.79
C ASP A 41 -1.15 -11.69 2.63
N GLY A 42 -0.77 -10.52 2.12
CA GLY A 42 0.32 -10.35 1.16
C GLY A 42 -0.08 -10.48 -0.31
N VAL A 43 -1.37 -10.59 -0.63
CA VAL A 43 -1.87 -10.62 -2.02
C VAL A 43 -1.73 -9.23 -2.65
N MET A 44 -1.27 -9.19 -3.91
CA MET A 44 -1.10 -7.96 -4.67
C MET A 44 -2.30 -7.71 -5.59
N PHE A 45 -2.72 -6.45 -5.67
CA PHE A 45 -3.86 -5.99 -6.47
C PHE A 45 -3.46 -4.80 -7.33
N GLU A 46 -4.06 -4.70 -8.51
CA GLU A 46 -3.99 -3.52 -9.37
C GLU A 46 -5.37 -2.87 -9.44
N VAL A 47 -5.47 -1.62 -8.98
CA VAL A 47 -6.71 -0.84 -8.93
C VAL A 47 -6.65 0.27 -9.96
N ALA A 48 -7.41 0.13 -11.05
CA ALA A 48 -7.52 1.16 -12.09
C ALA A 48 -8.35 2.36 -11.61
N TYR A 49 -8.03 3.56 -12.09
CA TYR A 49 -8.76 4.78 -11.76
C TYR A 49 -8.92 5.71 -12.96
N ASP A 50 -10.02 6.46 -13.01
CA ASP A 50 -10.17 7.60 -13.91
C ASP A 50 -9.60 8.88 -13.29
N LYS A 51 -9.80 9.03 -11.98
CA LYS A 51 -9.29 10.10 -11.14
C LYS A 51 -8.79 9.50 -9.83
N LEU A 52 -7.64 9.96 -9.35
CA LEU A 52 -7.04 9.50 -8.10
C LEU A 52 -7.04 10.64 -7.07
N VAL A 53 -7.56 10.37 -5.88
CA VAL A 53 -7.45 11.26 -4.72
C VAL A 53 -6.50 10.63 -3.72
N VAL A 54 -5.44 11.36 -3.35
CA VAL A 54 -4.44 10.89 -2.39
C VAL A 54 -4.66 11.59 -1.05
N ALA A 55 -5.04 10.81 -0.03
CA ALA A 55 -5.34 11.30 1.32
C ALA A 55 -4.66 10.46 2.42
N THR A 56 -3.46 9.92 2.14
CA THR A 56 -2.73 9.00 3.04
C THR A 56 -2.03 9.69 4.23
N GLY A 57 -2.02 11.03 4.26
CA GLY A 57 -1.28 11.80 5.27
C GLY A 57 0.25 11.58 5.19
N SER A 58 0.94 11.74 6.32
CA SER A 58 2.41 11.66 6.43
C SER A 58 2.86 10.87 7.65
N GLN A 59 3.93 10.07 7.53
CA GLN A 59 4.55 9.37 8.65
C GLN A 59 5.38 10.32 9.53
N GLY A 60 5.52 9.97 10.82
CA GLY A 60 6.41 10.71 11.73
C GLY A 60 7.87 10.61 11.29
N SER A 61 8.58 11.74 11.24
CA SER A 61 10.00 11.78 10.91
C SER A 61 10.85 11.72 12.19
N THR A 62 11.87 10.86 12.18
CA THR A 62 12.89 10.86 13.24
C THR A 62 13.97 11.91 13.01
N PHE A 63 13.97 12.57 11.85
CA PHE A 63 15.05 13.46 11.37
C PHE A 63 16.45 12.81 11.41
N GLY A 64 16.52 11.48 11.43
CA GLY A 64 17.78 10.75 11.55
C GLY A 64 18.43 10.83 12.93
N ILE A 65 17.74 11.36 13.95
CA ILE A 65 18.27 11.45 15.31
C ILE A 65 18.34 10.03 15.90
N PRO A 66 19.54 9.53 16.27
CA PRO A 66 19.68 8.21 16.85
C PRO A 66 18.89 8.07 18.15
N GLY A 67 18.23 6.93 18.35
CA GLY A 67 17.48 6.64 19.57
C GLY A 67 16.01 7.09 19.55
N VAL A 68 15.59 7.97 18.63
CA VAL A 68 14.18 8.43 18.59
C VAL A 68 13.23 7.28 18.31
N PHE A 69 13.50 6.48 17.27
CA PHE A 69 12.64 5.34 16.94
C PHE A 69 12.61 4.26 18.04
N GLN A 70 13.70 4.14 18.81
CA GLN A 70 13.87 3.08 19.81
C GLN A 70 13.36 3.45 21.21
N HIS A 71 13.37 4.74 21.57
CA HIS A 71 13.18 5.19 22.96
C HIS A 71 12.06 6.22 23.14
N THR A 72 11.31 6.57 22.09
CA THR A 72 10.17 7.49 22.19
C THR A 72 8.91 6.88 21.60
N HIS A 73 7.76 7.50 21.90
CA HIS A 73 6.47 7.11 21.38
C HIS A 73 5.93 8.16 20.40
N PHE A 74 5.44 7.71 19.24
CA PHE A 74 4.82 8.58 18.23
C PHE A 74 3.30 8.68 18.47
N LEU A 75 2.84 9.83 18.97
CA LEU A 75 1.41 10.08 19.22
C LEU A 75 0.65 10.42 17.92
N ARG A 76 0.47 9.43 17.03
CA ARG A 76 -0.19 9.59 15.72
C ARG A 76 -1.45 8.74 15.57
N ASP A 77 -1.36 7.47 15.93
CA ASP A 77 -2.43 6.49 15.75
C ASP A 77 -2.98 6.03 17.11
N VAL A 78 -4.24 5.60 17.13
CA VAL A 78 -4.92 5.16 18.37
C VAL A 78 -4.31 3.87 18.92
N HIS A 79 -3.74 3.05 18.04
CA HIS A 79 -3.00 1.84 18.40
C HIS A 79 -1.54 2.07 18.08
N GLN A 80 -0.68 2.04 19.10
CA GLN A 80 0.78 2.18 18.98
C GLN A 80 1.48 0.95 19.59
#